data_AF-Q6VP96-F1
#
_entry.id   AF-Q6VP96-F1
#
_cell.length_a   1.000
_cell.length_b   1.000
_cell.length_c   1.000
_cell.angle_alpha   90.00
_cell.angle_beta   90.00
_cell.angle_gamma   90.00
#
_symmetry.space_group_name_H-M   'P 1'
#
loop_
_entity.id
_entity.type
_entity.pdbx_description
1 polymer ?
#
loop_
_entity_poly.entity_id
_entity_poly.type
_entity_poly.pdbx_seq_one_letter_code
_entity_poly.pdbx_strand_id
1 'polypeptide(L)'
;NLLLKINTWLISLQNANSPSSELMIFFHDFTMIILILITFMILFSMIFLFFNKMTNRFLLQGHLMEMIWTISPMIILMFIAIPSLKILYITEENHMNKLTIKCMGHQWYWSYEYSDFINIEFDSYMISSNDLMMNEFRLLDTDNRCILPFNLPIRILTSSIDVIHSWTIPSLGIKMDSTPGRLNQSMLYMNRPGLFFGQCSEICGMNHSFMPICLESTNFYNFKNWLFNMINQ
;
A
#
# COMPACT_ATOMS: atom_id res chain seq x y z
N ASN A 1 -7.84 -8.90 -20.22
CA ASN A 1 -7.11 -7.72 -19.71
C ASN A 1 -7.00 -7.73 -18.19
N LEU A 2 -6.47 -8.82 -17.62
CA LEU A 2 -6.52 -9.15 -16.18
C LEU A 2 -5.20 -8.86 -15.42
N LEU A 3 -4.30 -8.11 -16.05
CA LEU A 3 -3.08 -7.64 -15.43
C LEU A 3 -3.26 -6.17 -15.12
N LEU A 4 -3.31 -5.84 -13.83
CA LEU A 4 -3.01 -4.50 -13.35
C LEU A 4 -1.56 -4.21 -13.68
N LYS A 5 -1.32 -3.82 -14.93
CA LYS A 5 0.00 -3.46 -15.43
C LYS A 5 0.52 -2.32 -14.57
N ILE A 6 1.68 -2.54 -13.96
CA ILE A 6 2.55 -1.44 -13.55
C ILE A 6 2.96 -0.75 -14.84
N ASN A 7 2.31 0.37 -15.13
CA ASN A 7 2.48 1.09 -16.37
C ASN A 7 3.72 1.99 -16.26
N THR A 8 4.55 2.04 -17.30
CA THR A 8 5.88 2.67 -17.26
C THR A 8 5.88 4.18 -17.05
N TRP A 9 4.74 4.85 -17.22
CA TRP A 9 4.57 6.30 -17.09
C TRP A 9 3.39 6.68 -16.20
N LEU A 10 3.12 5.88 -15.17
CA LEU A 10 2.04 6.16 -14.23
C LEU A 10 2.41 7.34 -13.32
N ILE A 11 1.58 8.38 -13.30
CA ILE A 11 1.71 9.54 -12.41
C ILE A 11 0.82 9.37 -11.16
N SER A 12 -0.29 8.65 -11.31
CA SER A 12 -1.26 8.38 -10.24
C SER A 12 -0.87 7.15 -9.42
N LEU A 13 -1.61 6.93 -8.33
CA LEU A 13 -1.60 5.66 -7.61
C LEU A 13 -2.05 4.50 -8.53
N GLN A 14 -1.65 3.28 -8.19
CA GLN A 14 -2.15 2.07 -8.84
C GLN A 14 -3.66 1.94 -8.63
N ASN A 15 -4.36 1.34 -9.60
CA ASN A 15 -5.80 1.14 -9.47
C ASN A 15 -6.10 0.24 -8.26
N ALA A 16 -6.96 0.73 -7.38
CA ALA A 16 -7.39 0.03 -6.18
C ALA A 16 -8.13 -1.28 -6.52
N ASN A 17 -7.88 -2.33 -5.73
CA ASN A 17 -8.62 -3.59 -5.75
C ASN A 17 -9.16 -4.01 -4.38
N SER A 18 -9.22 -3.07 -3.44
CA SER A 18 -9.77 -3.28 -2.10
C SER A 18 -10.59 -2.05 -1.68
N PRO A 19 -11.60 -2.19 -0.81
CA PRO A 19 -12.35 -1.04 -0.29
C PRO A 19 -11.46 -0.02 0.43
N SER A 20 -10.45 -0.49 1.17
CA SER A 20 -9.47 0.37 1.86
C SER A 20 -8.65 1.18 0.87
N SER A 21 -8.11 0.56 -0.18
CA SER A 21 -7.33 1.28 -1.19
C SER A 21 -8.17 2.28 -1.99
N GLU A 22 -9.44 1.99 -2.27
CA GLU A 22 -10.34 2.96 -2.90
C GLU A 22 -10.52 4.21 -2.02
N LEU A 23 -10.79 4.03 -0.72
CA LEU A 23 -10.92 5.14 0.24
C LEU A 23 -9.63 5.97 0.35
N MET A 24 -8.46 5.32 0.35
CA MET A 24 -7.17 6.00 0.38
C MET A 24 -6.93 6.85 -0.88
N ILE A 25 -7.32 6.37 -2.08
CA ILE A 25 -7.23 7.16 -3.31
C ILE A 25 -8.15 8.38 -3.24
N PHE A 26 -9.40 8.22 -2.78
CA PHE A 26 -10.30 9.37 -2.61
C PHE A 26 -9.75 10.41 -1.63
N PHE A 27 -9.17 9.96 -0.51
CA PHE A 27 -8.54 10.85 0.45
C PHE A 27 -7.30 11.55 -0.11
N HIS A 28 -6.45 10.81 -0.82
CA HIS A 28 -5.31 11.37 -1.54
C HIS A 28 -5.77 12.50 -2.48
N ASP A 29 -6.75 12.24 -3.35
CA ASP A 29 -7.21 13.24 -4.31
C ASP A 29 -7.81 14.48 -3.63
N PHE A 30 -8.58 14.28 -2.56
CA PHE A 30 -9.09 15.38 -1.73
C PHE A 30 -7.97 16.23 -1.14
N THR A 31 -6.95 15.61 -0.54
CA THR A 31 -5.80 16.35 0.03
C THR A 31 -4.96 17.04 -1.03
N MET A 32 -4.77 16.41 -2.19
CA MET A 32 -4.03 16.98 -3.31
C MET A 32 -4.70 18.23 -3.87
N ILE A 33 -6.04 18.25 -3.98
CA ILE A 33 -6.79 19.46 -4.40
C ILE A 33 -6.51 20.63 -3.46
N ILE A 34 -6.52 20.38 -2.15
CA ILE A 34 -6.24 21.41 -1.13
C ILE A 34 -4.79 21.91 -1.25
N LEU A 35 -3.82 21.01 -1.38
CA LEU A 35 -2.39 21.37 -1.51
C LEU A 35 -2.11 22.15 -2.79
N ILE A 36 -2.71 21.75 -3.92
CA ILE A 36 -2.59 22.49 -5.19
C ILE A 36 -3.17 23.90 -5.05
N LEU A 37 -4.31 24.06 -4.36
CA LEU A 37 -4.89 25.38 -4.13
C LEU A 37 -3.99 26.28 -3.27
N ILE A 38 -3.42 25.73 -2.18
CA ILE A 38 -2.49 26.48 -1.31
C ILE A 38 -1.23 26.88 -2.07
N THR A 39 -0.62 25.93 -2.78
CA THR A 39 0.61 26.19 -3.55
C THR A 39 0.38 27.21 -4.66
N PHE A 40 -0.76 27.17 -5.35
CA PHE A 40 -1.13 28.17 -6.34
C PHE A 40 -1.36 29.56 -5.71
N MET A 41 -2.02 29.64 -4.55
CA MET A 41 -2.22 30.90 -3.83
C MET A 41 -0.89 31.54 -3.41
N ILE A 42 0.04 30.74 -2.88
CA ILE A 42 1.39 31.20 -2.51
C ILE A 42 2.14 31.65 -3.76
N LEU A 43 2.16 30.84 -4.81
CA LEU A 43 2.84 31.17 -6.06
C LEU A 43 2.30 32.48 -6.66
N PHE A 44 0.98 32.65 -6.69
CA PHE A 44 0.34 33.88 -7.15
C PHE A 44 0.76 35.09 -6.30
N SER A 45 0.75 34.96 -4.97
CA SER A 45 1.19 36.05 -4.07
C SER A 45 2.65 36.44 -4.28
N MET A 46 3.53 35.46 -4.50
CA MET A 46 4.95 35.70 -4.77
C MET A 46 5.13 36.42 -6.10
N ILE A 47 4.47 35.94 -7.17
CA ILE A 47 4.50 36.59 -8.49
C ILE A 47 4.04 38.04 -8.39
N PHE A 48 2.93 38.29 -7.68
CA PHE A 48 2.41 39.64 -7.49
C PHE A 48 3.41 40.55 -6.76
N LEU A 49 4.03 40.06 -5.68
CA LEU A 49 5.04 40.80 -4.94
C LEU A 49 6.29 41.09 -5.78
N PHE A 50 6.74 40.15 -6.62
CA PHE A 50 7.89 40.35 -7.51
C PHE A 50 7.66 41.43 -8.57
N PHE A 51 6.45 41.51 -9.13
CA PHE A 51 6.12 42.50 -10.16
C PHE A 51 5.59 43.83 -9.61
N ASN A 52 5.31 43.92 -8.31
CA ASN A 52 4.82 45.14 -7.69
C ASN A 52 5.94 46.19 -7.56
N LYS A 53 5.74 47.36 -8.17
CA LYS A 53 6.68 48.48 -8.11
C LYS A 53 6.44 49.40 -6.91
N MET A 54 5.29 49.31 -6.24
CA MET A 54 4.92 50.17 -5.12
C MET A 54 5.69 49.76 -3.86
N THR A 55 6.31 50.72 -3.18
CA THR A 55 7.09 50.46 -1.96
C THR A 55 6.38 51.01 -0.73
N ASN A 56 6.17 50.16 0.29
CA ASN A 56 5.79 50.60 1.63
C ASN A 56 6.75 49.99 2.66
N ARG A 57 7.61 50.81 3.26
CA ARG A 57 8.69 50.37 4.19
C ARG A 57 8.34 50.55 5.67
N PHE A 58 7.26 51.27 5.97
CA PHE A 58 6.90 51.63 7.35
C PHE A 58 5.88 50.68 7.98
N LEU A 59 5.36 49.71 7.22
CA LEU A 59 4.48 48.67 7.75
C LEU A 59 5.31 47.64 8.52
N LEU A 60 5.40 47.82 9.85
CA LEU A 60 6.16 46.92 10.73
C LEU A 60 5.29 45.81 11.34
N GLN A 61 3.98 46.02 11.46
CA GLN A 61 3.07 45.12 12.16
C GLN A 61 1.70 45.06 11.48
N GLY A 62 1.11 43.87 11.48
CA GLY A 62 -0.21 43.61 10.90
C GLY A 62 -0.94 42.49 11.64
N HIS A 63 -1.33 42.72 12.88
CA HIS A 63 -1.99 41.72 13.73
C HIS A 63 -3.21 41.04 13.09
N LEU A 64 -3.99 41.78 12.31
CA LEU A 64 -5.13 41.22 11.60
C LEU A 64 -4.70 40.21 10.53
N MET A 65 -3.59 40.46 9.81
CA MET A 65 -3.03 39.53 8.84
C MET A 65 -2.47 38.28 9.52
N GLU A 66 -1.80 38.47 10.66
CA GLU A 66 -1.31 37.37 11.50
C GLU A 66 -2.45 36.46 11.94
N MET A 67 -3.53 37.04 12.44
CA MET A 67 -4.72 36.29 12.85
C MET A 67 -5.31 35.48 11.67
N ILE A 68 -5.42 36.10 10.49
CA ILE A 68 -5.98 35.44 9.30
C ILE A 68 -5.13 34.24 8.87
N TRP A 69 -3.81 34.39 8.75
CA TRP A 69 -2.94 33.30 8.31
C TRP A 69 -2.70 32.23 9.38
N THR A 70 -3.07 32.47 10.64
CA THR A 70 -3.00 31.45 11.70
C THR A 70 -4.30 30.66 11.80
N ILE A 71 -5.46 31.33 11.67
CA ILE A 71 -6.76 30.65 11.72
C ILE A 71 -7.03 29.86 10.43
N SER A 72 -6.65 30.37 9.26
CA SER A 72 -6.96 29.70 7.98
C SER A 72 -6.31 28.33 7.83
N PRO A 73 -5.01 28.09 8.16
CA PRO A 73 -4.42 26.76 8.07
C PRO A 73 -4.99 25.80 9.12
N MET A 74 -5.36 26.31 10.30
CA MET A 74 -6.01 25.51 11.34
C MET A 74 -7.32 24.90 10.83
N ILE A 75 -8.16 25.71 10.18
CA ILE A 75 -9.43 25.24 9.60
C ILE A 75 -9.17 24.23 8.47
N ILE A 76 -8.20 24.49 7.60
CA ILE A 76 -7.84 23.57 6.51
C ILE A 76 -7.39 22.21 7.05
N LEU A 77 -6.54 22.20 8.08
CA LEU A 77 -6.08 20.96 8.71
C LEU A 77 -7.23 20.18 9.34
N MET A 78 -8.22 20.85 9.93
CA MET A 78 -9.42 20.19 10.46
C MET A 78 -10.21 19.48 9.36
N PHE A 79 -10.36 20.09 8.18
CA PHE A 79 -11.01 19.46 7.03
C PHE A 79 -10.26 18.24 6.48
N ILE A 80 -8.93 18.22 6.58
CA ILE A 80 -8.11 17.04 6.21
C ILE A 80 -8.21 15.95 7.27
N ALA A 81 -8.16 16.32 8.56
CA ALA A 81 -8.10 15.37 9.66
C ALA A 81 -9.37 14.52 9.80
N ILE A 82 -10.56 15.11 9.63
CA ILE A 82 -11.85 14.40 9.79
C ILE A 82 -11.98 13.17 8.87
N PRO A 83 -11.85 13.28 7.53
CA PRO A 83 -11.92 12.12 6.64
C PRO A 83 -10.74 11.16 6.88
N SER A 84 -9.54 11.67 7.19
CA SER A 84 -8.38 10.83 7.51
C SER A 84 -8.63 9.89 8.68
N LEU A 85 -9.14 10.42 9.79
CA LEU A 85 -9.44 9.63 11.00
C LEU A 85 -10.56 8.63 10.72
N LYS A 86 -11.60 9.02 9.98
CA LYS A 86 -12.66 8.09 9.59
C LYS A 86 -12.13 6.89 8.82
N ILE A 87 -11.23 7.11 7.85
CA ILE A 87 -10.62 6.01 7.07
C ILE A 87 -9.75 5.14 7.97
N LEU A 88 -8.94 5.74 8.84
CA LEU A 88 -8.10 5.00 9.81
C LEU A 88 -8.93 3.99 10.61
N TYR A 89 -10.03 4.45 11.23
CA TYR A 89 -10.89 3.57 12.02
C TYR A 89 -11.53 2.45 11.18
N ILE A 90 -12.01 2.75 9.96
CA ILE A 90 -12.59 1.73 9.07
C ILE A 90 -11.54 0.69 8.66
N THR A 91 -10.29 1.09 8.45
CA THR A 91 -9.21 0.17 8.05
C THR A 91 -8.72 -0.71 9.20
N GLU A 92 -8.78 -0.24 10.44
CA GLU A 92 -8.37 -1.00 11.62
C GLU A 92 -9.50 -1.87 12.22
N GLU A 93 -10.75 -1.59 11.88
CA GLU A 93 -11.89 -2.34 12.41
C GLU A 93 -11.87 -3.79 11.90
N ASN A 94 -11.53 -4.72 12.80
CA ASN A 94 -11.46 -6.14 12.47
C ASN A 94 -12.86 -6.74 12.33
N HIS A 95 -13.25 -7.03 11.10
CA HIS A 95 -14.41 -7.87 10.81
C HIS A 95 -14.13 -9.36 11.09
N MET A 96 -15.19 -10.16 11.14
CA MET A 96 -15.09 -11.62 11.25
C MET A 96 -14.33 -12.20 10.04
N ASN A 97 -13.07 -12.58 10.27
CA ASN A 97 -12.18 -13.14 9.26
C ASN A 97 -12.56 -14.59 8.94
N LYS A 98 -12.54 -14.94 7.65
CA LYS A 98 -12.89 -16.29 7.18
C LYS A 98 -11.67 -17.15 6.85
N LEU A 99 -10.53 -16.51 6.64
CA LEU A 99 -9.26 -17.13 6.30
C LEU A 99 -8.12 -16.35 6.96
N THR A 100 -7.09 -17.07 7.37
CA THR A 100 -5.86 -16.51 7.94
C THR A 100 -4.67 -17.01 7.14
N ILE A 101 -3.79 -16.09 6.79
CA ILE A 101 -2.47 -16.41 6.25
C ILE A 101 -1.41 -15.74 7.10
N LYS A 102 -0.28 -16.40 7.24
CA LYS A 102 0.90 -15.84 7.89
C LYS A 102 2.01 -15.66 6.86
N CYS A 103 2.60 -14.48 6.82
CA CYS A 103 3.67 -14.08 5.93
C CYS A 103 4.92 -13.81 6.77
N MET A 104 5.97 -14.58 6.52
CA MET A 104 7.25 -14.46 7.23
C MET A 104 8.31 -13.89 6.29
N GLY A 105 8.94 -12.80 6.70
CA GLY A 105 10.06 -12.19 5.99
C GLY A 105 11.40 -12.84 6.40
N HIS A 106 12.22 -13.15 5.40
CA HIS A 106 13.58 -13.66 5.53
C HIS A 106 14.52 -12.87 4.61
N GLN A 107 15.83 -12.92 4.85
CA GLN A 107 16.87 -12.45 3.95
C GLN A 107 17.13 -13.49 2.85
N TRP A 108 16.68 -13.35 1.60
CA TRP A 108 15.81 -12.30 1.02
C TRP A 108 14.69 -12.96 0.22
N TYR A 109 13.65 -13.39 0.92
CA TYR A 109 12.47 -14.05 0.37
C TYR A 109 11.31 -14.00 1.38
N TRP A 110 10.13 -14.43 0.96
CA TRP A 110 8.96 -14.54 1.83
C TRP A 110 8.54 -16.00 1.96
N SER A 111 8.16 -16.45 3.16
CA SER A 111 7.45 -17.72 3.32
C SER A 111 6.00 -17.46 3.74
N TYR A 112 5.10 -18.32 3.25
CA TYR A 112 3.66 -18.21 3.48
C TYR A 112 3.15 -19.47 4.16
N GLU A 113 2.41 -19.31 5.26
CA GLU A 113 1.77 -20.40 6.00
C GLU A 113 0.24 -20.25 5.96
N TYR A 114 -0.45 -21.33 5.58
CA TYR A 114 -1.91 -21.45 5.55
C TYR A 114 -2.38 -22.38 6.67
N SER A 115 -2.37 -21.88 7.91
CA SER A 115 -2.61 -22.66 9.13
C SER A 115 -4.05 -23.13 9.32
N ASP A 116 -5.03 -22.45 8.71
CA ASP A 116 -6.46 -22.79 8.89
C ASP A 116 -6.86 -24.12 8.20
N PHE A 117 -5.96 -24.69 7.39
CA PHE A 117 -6.18 -25.94 6.67
C PHE A 117 -5.25 -27.06 7.19
N ILE A 118 -4.19 -27.40 6.44
CA ILE A 118 -3.28 -28.54 6.71
C ILE A 118 -1.83 -28.05 6.85
N ASN A 119 -1.63 -26.89 7.50
CA ASN A 119 -0.31 -26.25 7.66
C ASN A 119 0.52 -26.27 6.37
N ILE A 120 -0.09 -25.83 5.26
CA ILE A 120 0.64 -25.68 4.00
C ILE A 120 1.62 -24.53 4.19
N GLU A 121 2.89 -24.79 3.94
CA GLU A 121 3.97 -23.81 4.00
C GLU A 121 4.83 -23.90 2.74
N PHE A 122 5.20 -22.75 2.18
CA PHE A 122 6.12 -22.67 1.06
C PHE A 122 6.88 -21.35 1.06
N ASP A 123 8.06 -21.38 0.43
CA ASP A 123 8.90 -20.21 0.20
C ASP A 123 8.60 -19.58 -1.17
N SER A 124 8.80 -18.28 -1.27
CA SER A 124 8.55 -17.44 -2.44
C SER A 124 9.78 -16.58 -2.72
N TYR A 125 10.54 -17.00 -3.72
CA TYR A 125 11.76 -16.35 -4.20
C TYR A 125 11.50 -15.58 -5.49
N MET A 126 12.26 -14.51 -5.72
CA MET A 126 12.25 -13.80 -6.99
C MET A 126 12.78 -14.69 -8.12
N ILE A 127 12.07 -14.71 -9.25
CA ILE A 127 12.57 -15.39 -10.46
C ILE A 127 13.77 -14.63 -11.01
N SER A 128 14.85 -15.36 -11.32
CA SER A 128 16.07 -14.78 -11.88
C SER A 128 15.80 -14.21 -13.28
N SER A 129 16.50 -13.14 -13.68
CA SER A 129 16.26 -12.51 -14.99
C SER A 129 16.48 -13.43 -16.19
N ASN A 130 17.28 -14.50 -16.02
CA ASN A 130 17.58 -15.46 -17.06
C ASN A 130 16.48 -16.52 -17.20
N ASP A 131 15.70 -16.75 -16.15
CA ASP A 131 14.64 -17.77 -16.11
C ASP A 131 13.24 -17.18 -16.37
N LEU A 132 13.14 -15.84 -16.50
CA LEU A 132 11.88 -15.15 -16.77
C LEU A 132 11.26 -15.57 -18.12
N MET A 133 9.98 -15.90 -18.09
CA MET A 133 9.18 -16.08 -19.31
C MET A 133 8.79 -14.73 -19.93
N MET A 134 8.41 -14.71 -21.21
CA MET A 134 8.04 -13.47 -21.93
C MET A 134 6.92 -12.64 -21.28
N ASN A 135 6.08 -13.26 -20.45
CA ASN A 135 4.93 -12.61 -19.80
C ASN A 135 5.17 -12.25 -18.32
N GLU A 136 6.39 -12.45 -17.82
CA GLU A 136 6.74 -12.18 -16.43
C GLU A 136 7.48 -10.84 -16.29
N PHE A 137 7.31 -10.23 -15.12
CA PHE A 137 7.91 -8.95 -14.80
C PHE A 137 9.22 -9.14 -14.05
N ARG A 138 10.27 -8.53 -14.61
CA ARG A 138 11.57 -8.42 -13.97
C ARG A 138 11.43 -7.79 -12.57
N LEU A 139 12.02 -8.43 -11.57
CA LEU A 139 12.03 -8.04 -10.14
C LEU A 139 10.70 -8.15 -9.39
N LEU A 140 9.63 -8.66 -10.00
CA LEU A 140 8.30 -8.70 -9.39
C LEU A 140 7.70 -10.10 -9.33
N ASP A 141 7.90 -10.92 -10.36
CA ASP A 141 7.43 -12.31 -10.32
C ASP A 141 8.27 -13.17 -9.38
N THR A 142 7.57 -14.11 -8.74
CA THR A 142 8.12 -15.10 -7.81
C THR A 142 7.84 -16.51 -8.31
N ASP A 143 8.67 -17.46 -7.90
CA ASP A 143 8.51 -18.88 -8.22
C ASP A 143 7.17 -19.46 -7.71
N ASN A 144 6.85 -19.19 -6.45
CA ASN A 144 5.59 -19.53 -5.81
C ASN A 144 4.83 -18.25 -5.48
N ARG A 145 3.57 -18.17 -5.91
CA ARG A 145 2.68 -17.04 -5.64
C ARG A 145 1.86 -17.30 -4.39
N CYS A 146 1.55 -16.24 -3.64
CA CYS A 146 0.55 -16.31 -2.58
C CYS A 146 -0.84 -16.32 -3.21
N ILE A 147 -1.49 -17.48 -3.26
CA ILE A 147 -2.81 -17.64 -3.87
C ILE A 147 -3.89 -17.45 -2.81
N LEU A 148 -4.87 -16.58 -3.07
CA LEU A 148 -5.97 -16.25 -2.17
C LEU A 148 -7.29 -16.05 -2.91
N PRO A 149 -8.43 -16.34 -2.27
CA PRO A 149 -9.72 -16.13 -2.91
C PRO A 149 -10.19 -14.66 -2.83
N PHE A 150 -10.72 -14.10 -3.93
CA PHE A 150 -11.38 -12.79 -3.90
C PHE A 150 -12.76 -12.83 -3.22
N ASN A 151 -13.31 -11.66 -2.87
CA ASN A 151 -14.58 -11.47 -2.16
C ASN A 151 -14.69 -12.20 -0.82
N LEU A 152 -13.55 -12.42 -0.16
CA LEU A 152 -13.50 -12.99 1.18
C LEU A 152 -12.67 -12.11 2.11
N PRO A 153 -13.13 -11.91 3.36
CA PRO A 153 -12.33 -11.27 4.40
C PRO A 153 -11.20 -12.21 4.85
N ILE A 154 -9.95 -11.79 4.59
CA ILE A 154 -8.72 -12.52 4.90
C ILE A 154 -7.91 -11.75 5.93
N ARG A 155 -7.51 -12.42 7.01
CA ARG A 155 -6.57 -11.91 7.99
C ARG A 155 -5.15 -12.22 7.53
N ILE A 156 -4.31 -11.20 7.42
CA ILE A 156 -2.88 -11.36 7.21
C ILE A 156 -2.18 -11.17 8.54
N LEU A 157 -1.34 -12.14 8.91
CA LEU A 157 -0.37 -12.03 9.98
C LEU A 157 1.02 -11.86 9.37
N THR A 158 1.78 -10.87 9.81
CA THR A 158 3.12 -10.56 9.28
C THR A 158 4.12 -10.62 10.43
N SER A 159 5.25 -11.29 10.20
CA SER A 159 6.40 -11.28 11.11
C SER A 159 7.68 -11.57 10.32
N SER A 160 8.82 -11.65 11.01
CA SER A 160 10.10 -12.03 10.42
C SER A 160 10.86 -12.97 11.36
N ILE A 161 11.78 -13.74 10.79
CA ILE A 161 12.69 -14.62 11.53
C ILE A 161 14.05 -13.96 11.79
N ASP A 162 14.45 -12.95 11.00
CA ASP A 162 15.79 -12.36 11.05
C ASP A 162 15.80 -10.86 11.37
N VAL A 163 15.56 -10.01 10.37
CA VAL A 163 15.60 -8.54 10.44
C VAL A 163 14.23 -7.94 10.19
N ILE A 164 14.09 -6.62 10.23
CA ILE A 164 12.82 -6.00 9.91
C ILE A 164 12.62 -6.04 8.38
N HIS A 165 11.43 -6.44 7.96
CA HIS A 165 10.94 -6.34 6.58
C HIS A 165 9.60 -5.62 6.60
N SER A 166 9.01 -5.38 5.43
CA SER A 166 7.63 -4.88 5.35
C SER A 166 6.91 -5.53 4.18
N TRP A 167 5.80 -6.19 4.48
CA TRP A 167 4.93 -6.83 3.49
C TRP A 167 3.96 -5.79 2.94
N THR A 168 4.02 -5.55 1.63
CA THR A 168 3.28 -4.45 0.99
C THR A 168 2.70 -4.88 -0.34
N ILE A 169 1.44 -4.55 -0.59
CA ILE A 169 0.83 -4.62 -1.92
C ILE A 169 0.06 -3.30 -2.18
N PRO A 170 0.61 -2.37 -2.99
CA PRO A 170 0.07 -1.02 -3.13
C PRO A 170 -1.37 -0.97 -3.65
N SER A 171 -1.72 -1.79 -4.65
CA SER A 171 -3.09 -1.87 -5.20
C SER A 171 -4.14 -2.31 -4.18
N LEU A 172 -3.73 -3.00 -3.12
CA LEU A 172 -4.58 -3.45 -2.01
C LEU A 172 -4.50 -2.49 -0.81
N GLY A 173 -3.69 -1.43 -0.88
CA GLY A 173 -3.57 -0.44 0.19
C GLY A 173 -3.03 -1.03 1.49
N ILE A 174 -2.25 -2.10 1.42
CA ILE A 174 -1.66 -2.74 2.59
C ILE A 174 -0.15 -2.52 2.57
N LYS A 175 0.36 -2.06 3.71
CA LYS A 175 1.76 -2.08 4.10
C LYS A 175 1.79 -2.44 5.58
N MET A 176 2.48 -3.51 5.94
CA MET A 176 2.64 -3.90 7.34
C MET A 176 4.06 -4.39 7.59
N ASP A 177 4.70 -3.84 8.62
CA ASP A 177 6.05 -4.22 8.98
C ASP A 177 6.07 -5.65 9.56
N SER A 178 6.99 -6.46 9.04
CA SER A 178 7.32 -7.79 9.51
C SER A 178 8.48 -7.68 10.49
N THR A 179 8.17 -7.70 11.79
CA THR A 179 9.16 -7.48 12.86
C THR A 179 9.47 -8.79 13.61
N PRO A 180 10.75 -9.13 13.82
CA PRO A 180 11.12 -10.33 14.58
C PRO A 180 10.55 -10.31 16.00
N GLY A 181 9.98 -11.42 16.43
CA GLY A 181 9.38 -11.55 17.77
C GLY A 181 8.02 -10.86 17.95
N ARG A 182 7.44 -10.28 16.89
CA ARG A 182 6.12 -9.65 16.91
C ARG A 182 5.26 -10.12 15.74
N LEU A 183 4.03 -10.51 16.04
CA LEU A 183 3.00 -10.83 15.05
C LEU A 183 2.12 -9.60 14.83
N ASN A 184 2.27 -8.98 13.67
CA ASN A 184 1.48 -7.86 13.22
C ASN A 184 0.28 -8.36 12.41
N GLN A 185 -0.89 -7.76 12.58
CA GLN A 185 -2.11 -8.16 11.90
C GLN A 185 -2.63 -7.03 11.01
N SER A 186 -3.08 -7.37 9.80
CA SER A 186 -3.85 -6.48 8.95
C SER A 186 -4.99 -7.21 8.26
N MET A 187 -5.99 -6.46 7.83
CA MET A 187 -7.14 -6.98 7.08
C MET A 187 -6.91 -6.89 5.57
N LEU A 188 -7.18 -7.98 4.86
CA LEU A 188 -7.14 -8.05 3.40
C LEU A 188 -8.51 -8.40 2.84
N TYR A 189 -8.94 -7.60 1.86
CA TYR A 189 -10.10 -7.89 1.03
C TYR A 189 -9.81 -7.54 -0.42
N MET A 190 -10.13 -8.44 -1.34
CA MET A 190 -9.89 -8.25 -2.77
C MET A 190 -11.21 -8.28 -3.54
N ASN A 191 -11.50 -7.24 -4.32
CA ASN A 191 -12.77 -7.10 -5.05
C ASN A 191 -12.81 -7.91 -6.36
N ARG A 192 -11.65 -8.11 -7.00
CA ARG A 192 -11.54 -8.73 -8.34
C ARG A 192 -10.39 -9.72 -8.40
N PRO A 193 -10.50 -10.78 -9.23
CA PRO A 193 -9.40 -11.69 -9.52
C PRO A 193 -8.27 -10.99 -10.30
N GLY A 194 -7.06 -11.53 -10.21
CA GLY A 194 -5.88 -11.03 -10.92
C GLY A 194 -4.58 -11.27 -10.17
N LEU A 195 -3.48 -10.81 -10.75
CA LEU A 195 -2.16 -10.78 -10.11
C LEU A 195 -1.88 -9.40 -9.54
N PHE A 196 -1.41 -9.36 -8.29
CA PHE A 196 -1.07 -8.15 -7.55
C PHE A 196 0.36 -8.25 -7.07
N PHE A 197 1.14 -7.20 -7.33
CA PHE A 197 2.56 -7.19 -7.05
C PHE A 197 2.89 -6.21 -5.92
N GLY A 198 3.91 -6.58 -5.18
CA GLY A 198 4.47 -5.85 -4.06
C GLY A 198 5.97 -6.01 -3.98
N GLN A 199 6.61 -5.19 -3.15
CA GLN A 199 8.03 -5.30 -2.83
C GLN A 199 8.23 -5.06 -1.33
N CYS A 200 9.31 -5.63 -0.78
CA CYS A 200 9.71 -5.33 0.57
C CYS A 200 9.88 -3.80 0.73
N SER A 201 9.20 -3.23 1.72
CA SER A 201 9.14 -1.77 1.93
C SER A 201 9.89 -1.29 3.17
N GLU A 202 10.81 -2.11 3.69
CA GLU A 202 11.68 -1.81 4.82
C GLU A 202 13.09 -2.36 4.56
N ILE A 203 14.14 -1.58 4.84
CA ILE A 203 15.51 -1.92 4.46
C ILE A 203 16.01 -3.17 5.21
N CYS A 204 16.31 -4.24 4.47
CA CYS A 204 16.63 -5.55 5.06
C CYS A 204 17.97 -6.15 4.59
N GLY A 205 18.86 -5.35 4.00
CA GLY A 205 20.21 -5.75 3.61
C GLY A 205 20.47 -5.73 2.10
N MET A 206 21.47 -6.48 1.65
CA MET A 206 22.03 -6.41 0.29
C MET A 206 20.99 -6.64 -0.80
N ASN A 207 20.11 -7.65 -0.64
CA ASN A 207 19.10 -7.97 -1.64
C ASN A 207 17.69 -7.46 -1.28
N HIS A 208 17.62 -6.35 -0.53
CA HIS A 208 16.34 -5.71 -0.19
C HIS A 208 15.43 -5.47 -1.40
N SER A 209 16.00 -5.09 -2.55
CA SER A 209 15.26 -4.85 -3.79
C SER A 209 14.85 -6.13 -4.57
N PHE A 210 15.23 -7.32 -4.09
CA PHE A 210 15.09 -8.58 -4.82
C PHE A 210 14.24 -9.63 -4.07
N MET A 211 13.33 -9.17 -3.22
CA MET A 211 12.36 -10.03 -2.52
C MET A 211 10.92 -9.52 -2.70
N PRO A 212 10.37 -9.64 -3.93
CA PRO A 212 9.04 -9.17 -4.24
C PRO A 212 7.95 -10.06 -3.63
N ILE A 213 6.73 -9.57 -3.72
CA ILE A 213 5.52 -10.24 -3.29
C ILE A 213 4.65 -10.38 -4.54
N CYS A 214 4.29 -11.61 -4.92
CA CYS A 214 3.33 -11.88 -5.97
C CYS A 214 2.11 -12.59 -5.38
N LEU A 215 0.98 -11.89 -5.39
CA LEU A 215 -0.29 -12.39 -4.89
C LEU A 215 -1.22 -12.68 -6.06
N GLU A 216 -1.79 -13.88 -6.08
CA GLU A 216 -2.82 -14.27 -7.02
C GLU A 216 -4.19 -14.28 -6.34
N SER A 217 -5.08 -13.44 -6.83
CA SER A 217 -6.48 -13.43 -6.43
C SER A 217 -7.31 -14.28 -7.39
N THR A 218 -7.89 -15.36 -6.88
CA THR A 218 -8.63 -16.34 -7.69
C THR A 218 -10.01 -16.63 -7.10
N ASN A 219 -10.86 -17.38 -7.79
CA ASN A 219 -12.15 -17.76 -7.21
C ASN A 219 -11.96 -18.87 -6.15
N PHE A 220 -12.92 -19.03 -5.25
CA PHE A 220 -12.82 -20.01 -4.17
C PHE A 220 -12.65 -21.46 -4.65
N TYR A 221 -13.24 -21.81 -5.81
CA TYR A 221 -13.12 -23.15 -6.39
C TYR A 221 -11.69 -23.48 -6.81
N ASN A 222 -11.03 -22.56 -7.53
CA ASN A 222 -9.64 -22.70 -7.95
C ASN A 222 -8.70 -22.70 -6.75
N PHE A 223 -8.94 -21.81 -5.78
CA PHE A 223 -8.19 -21.79 -4.52
C PHE A 223 -8.28 -23.15 -3.79
N LYS A 224 -9.48 -23.72 -3.69
CA LYS A 224 -9.70 -25.04 -3.09
C LYS A 224 -8.95 -26.15 -3.83
N ASN A 225 -8.99 -26.15 -5.16
CA ASN A 225 -8.26 -27.14 -5.97
C ASN A 225 -6.74 -27.00 -5.81
N TRP A 226 -6.24 -25.77 -5.77
CA TRP A 226 -4.83 -25.50 -5.51
C TRP A 226 -4.41 -26.02 -4.12
N LEU A 227 -5.21 -25.78 -3.07
CA LEU A 227 -4.95 -26.32 -1.74
C LEU A 227 -4.84 -27.85 -1.76
N PHE A 228 -5.77 -28.55 -2.41
CA PHE A 228 -5.72 -30.02 -2.51
C PHE A 228 -4.49 -30.52 -3.28
N ASN A 229 -4.07 -29.81 -4.32
CA ASN A 229 -2.87 -30.20 -5.06
C ASN A 229 -1.61 -30.04 -4.21
N MET A 230 -1.50 -28.95 -3.43
CA MET A 230 -0.37 -28.74 -2.50
C MET A 230 -0.33 -29.79 -1.39
N ILE A 231 -1.48 -30.32 -0.97
CA ILE A 231 -1.54 -31.40 0.05
C ILE A 231 -1.11 -32.74 -0.53
N ASN A 232 -1.34 -32.97 -1.82
CA ASN A 232 -1.05 -34.24 -2.49
C ASN A 232 0.36 -34.31 -3.10
N GLN A 233 1.12 -33.22 -3.04
CA GLN A 233 2.55 -33.17 -3.38
C GLN A 233 3.40 -33.55 -2.18
#